data_AF-A0A484Z0L5-F1
#
_entry.id   AF-A0A484Z0L5-F1
#
_cell.length_a   1.000
_cell.length_b   1.000
_cell.length_c   1.000
_cell.angle_alpha   90.00
_cell.angle_beta   90.00
_cell.angle_gamma   90.00
#
_symmetry.space_group_name_H-M   'P 1'
#
loop_
_entity.id
_entity.type
_entity.pdbx_description
1 polymer ?
#
loop_
_entity_poly.entity_id
_entity_poly.type
_entity_poly.pdbx_seq_one_letter_code
_entity_poly.pdbx_strand_id
1 'polypeptide(L)'
;MKNDVISPEFDENGRPLRRIRSFVRRQGRLTKGQEHALENYWPVMGVEFSEDMLDFPALFGREAPVTLEIGFGMGASLVAMAKDRPEQDFLGIEVHSPGVGACLSSAHEEGLSNLRVMCHDAVEVLHKMIPDNSLRMVQLFFPDPWHKARHNKRRIVQVPFAELVKSKLQLGGHIPYGDRLGTLCGTYA
;
A
#
# COMPACT_ATOMS: atom_id res chain seq x y z
N MET A 1 -6.66 -14.37 -0.15
CA MET A 1 -6.84 -13.00 -0.66
C MET A 1 -8.29 -12.80 -1.05
N LYS A 2 -9.01 -11.93 -0.35
CA LYS A 2 -10.32 -11.44 -0.83
C LYS A 2 -10.11 -10.66 -2.13
N ASN A 3 -10.96 -10.89 -3.13
CA ASN A 3 -10.85 -10.22 -4.44
C ASN A 3 -11.42 -8.78 -4.45
N ASP A 4 -12.11 -8.41 -3.38
CA ASP A 4 -12.68 -7.09 -3.17
C ASP A 4 -11.59 -6.15 -2.67
N VAL A 5 -11.26 -5.18 -3.52
CA VAL A 5 -10.25 -4.15 -3.22
C VAL A 5 -10.89 -2.84 -2.72
N ILE A 6 -12.21 -2.84 -2.50
CA ILE A 6 -13.02 -1.71 -2.03
C ILE A 6 -14.17 -2.23 -1.18
N SER A 7 -14.64 -1.41 -0.24
CA SER A 7 -15.89 -1.65 0.47
C SER A 7 -17.07 -1.04 -0.32
N PRO A 8 -18.15 -1.79 -0.61
CA PRO A 8 -19.30 -1.25 -1.30
C PRO A 8 -20.08 -0.29 -0.39
N GLU A 9 -20.21 0.98 -0.81
CA GLU A 9 -21.12 1.95 -0.19
C GLU A 9 -22.42 2.05 -0.99
N PHE A 10 -23.55 2.13 -0.28
CA PHE A 10 -24.88 2.27 -0.88
C PHE A 10 -25.52 3.60 -0.45
N ASP A 11 -26.31 4.21 -1.33
CA ASP A 11 -27.15 5.35 -0.99
C ASP A 11 -28.36 4.92 -0.14
N GLU A 12 -29.14 5.90 0.33
CA GLU A 12 -30.38 5.68 1.09
C GLU A 12 -31.43 4.83 0.36
N ASN A 13 -31.29 4.67 -0.97
CA ASN A 13 -32.13 3.86 -1.82
C ASN A 13 -31.50 2.50 -2.18
N GLY A 14 -30.40 2.11 -1.51
CA GLY A 14 -29.70 0.84 -1.75
C GLY A 14 -28.93 0.76 -3.06
N ARG A 15 -28.63 1.89 -3.72
CA ARG A 15 -27.86 1.93 -4.97
C ARG A 15 -26.38 2.13 -4.68
N PRO A 16 -25.47 1.45 -5.39
CA PRO A 16 -24.04 1.56 -5.13
C PRO A 16 -23.50 2.95 -5.51
N LEU A 17 -22.86 3.62 -4.57
CA LEU A 17 -22.23 4.93 -4.76
C LEU A 17 -20.94 4.77 -5.58
N ARG A 18 -20.86 5.42 -6.75
CA ARG A 18 -19.62 5.48 -7.55
C ARG A 18 -18.76 6.68 -7.16
N ARG A 19 -17.74 6.44 -6.33
CA ARG A 19 -16.69 7.43 -6.05
C ARG A 19 -15.70 7.57 -7.20
N ILE A 20 -15.16 8.78 -7.38
CA ILE A 20 -14.02 9.03 -8.26
C ILE A 20 -12.79 8.39 -7.61
N ARG A 21 -12.10 7.52 -8.35
CA ARG A 21 -10.96 6.74 -7.84
C ARG A 21 -9.65 7.26 -8.41
N SER A 22 -8.59 7.07 -7.64
CA SER A 22 -7.24 7.44 -8.05
C SER A 22 -6.53 6.38 -8.89
N PHE A 23 -7.01 5.14 -8.85
CA PHE A 23 -6.45 4.01 -9.57
C PHE A 23 -7.38 3.47 -10.67
N VAL A 24 -6.80 2.78 -11.65
CA VAL A 24 -7.53 1.97 -12.63
C VAL A 24 -7.07 0.53 -12.53
N ARG A 25 -8.02 -0.39 -12.34
CA ARG A 25 -7.72 -1.82 -12.47
C ARG A 25 -7.73 -2.18 -13.96
N ARG A 26 -6.54 -2.30 -14.54
CA ARG A 26 -6.36 -3.06 -15.80
C ARG A 26 -5.93 -4.46 -15.41
N GLN A 27 -6.86 -5.30 -14.97
CA GLN A 27 -6.54 -6.69 -14.67
C GLN A 27 -6.15 -7.40 -15.98
N GLY A 28 -4.84 -7.57 -16.18
CA GLY A 28 -4.33 -8.59 -17.09
C GLY A 28 -4.52 -9.97 -16.48
N ARG A 29 -4.29 -11.01 -17.29
CA ARG A 29 -4.26 -12.38 -16.79
C ARG A 29 -3.07 -12.56 -15.84
N LEU A 30 -3.30 -13.16 -14.67
CA LEU A 30 -2.23 -13.57 -13.78
C LEU A 30 -1.33 -14.59 -14.49
N THR A 31 -0.02 -14.46 -14.32
CA THR A 31 0.89 -15.55 -14.70
C THR A 31 0.75 -16.70 -13.70
N LYS A 32 1.09 -17.93 -14.11
CA LYS A 32 1.06 -19.09 -13.21
C LYS A 32 1.91 -18.87 -11.96
N GLY A 33 3.05 -18.18 -12.09
CA GLY A 33 3.91 -17.85 -10.95
C GLY A 33 3.25 -16.87 -9.98
N GLN A 34 2.57 -15.85 -10.48
CA GLN A 34 1.85 -14.89 -9.63
C GLN A 34 0.66 -15.53 -8.91
N GLU A 35 -0.08 -16.39 -9.60
CA GLU A 35 -1.18 -17.16 -9.01
C GLU A 35 -0.67 -18.08 -7.90
N HIS A 36 0.39 -18.85 -8.18
CA HIS A 36 1.03 -19.71 -7.19
C HIS A 36 1.55 -18.91 -5.97
N ALA A 37 2.17 -17.75 -6.19
CA ALA A 37 2.67 -16.90 -5.11
C ALA A 37 1.52 -16.36 -4.24
N LEU A 38 0.41 -15.95 -4.86
CA LEU A 38 -0.79 -15.52 -4.15
C LEU A 38 -1.42 -16.66 -3.33
N GLU A 39 -1.43 -17.89 -3.85
CA GLU A 39 -1.98 -19.02 -3.11
C GLU A 39 -1.11 -19.43 -1.91
N ASN A 40 0.21 -19.47 -2.10
CA ASN A 40 1.12 -20.07 -1.11
C ASN A 40 1.69 -19.05 -0.11
N TYR A 41 1.87 -17.80 -0.51
CA TYR A 41 2.58 -16.81 0.32
C TYR A 41 1.65 -15.75 0.90
N TRP A 42 0.46 -15.54 0.32
CA TRP A 42 -0.55 -14.68 0.91
C TRP A 42 -0.97 -15.10 2.33
N PRO A 43 -1.13 -16.40 2.67
CA PRO A 43 -1.49 -16.79 4.03
C PRO A 43 -0.47 -16.39 5.11
N VAL A 44 0.79 -16.13 4.71
CA VAL A 44 1.90 -15.81 5.61
C VAL A 44 2.21 -14.31 5.63
N MET A 45 2.24 -13.67 4.45
CA MET A 45 2.64 -12.27 4.31
C MET A 45 1.47 -11.33 3.96
N GLY A 46 0.33 -11.87 3.53
CA GLY A 46 -0.86 -11.11 3.16
C GLY A 46 -1.65 -10.65 4.38
N VAL A 47 -2.16 -9.44 4.32
CA VAL A 47 -3.06 -8.87 5.33
C VAL A 47 -4.40 -8.59 4.67
N GLU A 48 -5.44 -9.22 5.19
CA GLU A 48 -6.82 -9.01 4.73
C GLU A 48 -7.37 -7.68 5.27
N PHE A 49 -8.20 -7.01 4.47
CA PHE A 49 -8.88 -5.81 4.91
C PHE A 49 -9.84 -6.09 6.08
N SER A 50 -9.85 -5.19 7.06
CA SER A 50 -10.74 -5.18 8.23
C SER A 50 -11.23 -3.75 8.51
N GLU A 51 -12.33 -3.63 9.26
CA GLU A 51 -12.79 -2.34 9.80
C GLU A 51 -12.05 -1.94 11.09
N ASP A 52 -11.21 -2.82 11.61
CA ASP A 52 -10.42 -2.61 12.82
C ASP A 52 -8.99 -2.12 12.51
N MET A 53 -8.46 -1.30 13.43
CA MET A 53 -7.09 -0.84 13.39
C MET A 53 -6.10 -2.01 13.57
N LEU A 54 -5.00 -1.97 12.81
CA LEU A 54 -3.91 -2.91 12.93
C LEU A 54 -3.13 -2.68 14.21
N ASP A 55 -2.78 -3.78 14.86
CA ASP A 55 -1.76 -3.86 15.89
C ASP A 55 -0.44 -4.29 15.22
N PHE A 56 0.47 -3.34 14.99
CA PHE A 56 1.75 -3.63 14.34
C PHE A 56 2.63 -4.60 15.15
N PRO A 57 2.80 -4.43 16.48
CA PRO A 57 3.44 -5.43 17.32
C PRO A 57 2.89 -6.85 17.14
N ALA A 58 1.56 -7.01 17.10
CA ALA A 58 0.97 -8.32 16.87
C ALA A 58 1.20 -8.84 15.44
N LEU A 59 1.13 -7.96 14.44
CA LEU A 59 1.29 -8.31 13.02
C LEU A 59 2.72 -8.77 12.67
N PHE A 60 3.73 -8.08 13.23
CA PHE A 60 5.15 -8.34 12.96
C PHE A 60 5.82 -9.18 14.06
N GLY A 61 5.18 -9.38 15.21
CA GLY A 61 5.72 -10.13 16.34
C GLY A 61 6.82 -9.40 17.12
N ARG A 62 6.98 -8.10 16.90
CA ARG A 62 8.01 -7.24 17.52
C ARG A 62 7.61 -5.77 17.47
N GLU A 63 8.28 -4.94 18.26
CA GLU A 63 8.21 -3.49 18.13
C GLU A 63 9.37 -2.97 17.27
N ALA A 64 9.05 -2.40 16.12
CA ALA A 64 10.01 -1.77 15.23
C ALA A 64 9.38 -0.61 14.43
N PRO A 65 10.18 0.30 13.85
CA PRO A 65 9.67 1.35 12.97
C PRO A 65 8.98 0.74 11.74
N VAL A 66 7.77 1.21 11.43
CA VAL A 66 6.99 0.72 10.28
C VAL A 66 7.03 1.71 9.12
N THR A 67 7.40 1.22 7.94
CA THR A 67 7.33 1.95 6.67
C THR A 67 6.18 1.43 5.82
N LEU A 68 5.36 2.34 5.27
CA LEU A 68 4.27 2.02 4.37
C LEU A 68 4.63 2.43 2.93
N GLU A 69 4.50 1.53 1.96
CA GLU A 69 4.57 1.86 0.52
C GLU A 69 3.19 1.72 -0.13
N ILE A 70 2.68 2.82 -0.70
CA ILE A 70 1.39 2.88 -1.39
C ILE A 70 1.63 2.75 -2.90
N GLY A 71 1.01 1.75 -3.53
CA GLY A 71 1.14 1.49 -4.95
C GLY A 71 2.53 0.93 -5.30
N PHE A 72 2.99 -0.08 -4.55
CA PHE A 72 4.33 -0.65 -4.74
C PHE A 72 4.55 -1.34 -6.10
N GLY A 73 3.50 -1.50 -6.92
CA GLY A 73 3.58 -2.11 -8.24
C GLY A 73 4.03 -3.56 -8.14
N MET A 74 5.21 -3.88 -8.67
CA MET A 74 5.79 -5.23 -8.59
C MET A 74 6.59 -5.50 -7.30
N GLY A 75 6.76 -4.49 -6.44
CA GLY A 75 7.38 -4.64 -5.13
C GLY A 75 8.91 -4.65 -5.12
N ALA A 76 9.59 -4.36 -6.23
CA ALA A 76 11.05 -4.37 -6.30
C ALA A 76 11.70 -3.39 -5.30
N SER A 77 11.15 -2.18 -5.18
CA SER A 77 11.60 -1.20 -4.19
C SER A 77 11.36 -1.71 -2.76
N LEU A 78 10.13 -2.13 -2.48
CA LEU A 78 9.69 -2.63 -1.17
C LEU A 78 10.56 -3.78 -0.65
N VAL A 79 10.78 -4.80 -1.50
CA VAL A 79 11.59 -5.98 -1.16
C VAL A 79 13.05 -5.59 -0.92
N ALA A 80 13.63 -4.73 -1.77
CA ALA A 80 15.00 -4.27 -1.59
C ALA A 80 15.19 -3.51 -0.27
N MET A 81 14.24 -2.64 0.09
CA MET A 81 14.30 -1.90 1.35
C MET A 81 14.13 -2.81 2.57
N ALA A 82 13.20 -3.77 2.51
CA ALA A 82 12.98 -4.72 3.59
C ALA A 82 14.18 -5.64 3.81
N LYS A 83 14.86 -6.05 2.74
CA LYS A 83 16.11 -6.80 2.79
C LYS A 83 17.27 -6.01 3.40
N ASP A 84 17.39 -4.74 3.05
CA ASP A 84 18.48 -3.86 3.53
C ASP A 84 18.29 -3.40 4.98
N ARG A 85 17.05 -3.42 5.48
CA ARG A 85 16.67 -2.96 6.83
C ARG A 85 15.93 -4.03 7.63
N PRO A 86 16.59 -5.14 8.01
CA PRO A 86 15.94 -6.21 8.78
C PRO A 86 15.48 -5.75 10.18
N GLU A 87 15.97 -4.61 10.68
CA GLU A 87 15.56 -3.98 11.93
C GLU A 87 14.26 -3.17 11.84
N GLN A 88 13.73 -2.94 10.63
CA GLN A 88 12.48 -2.22 10.38
C GLN A 88 11.42 -3.14 9.78
N ASP A 89 10.16 -2.74 9.89
CA ASP A 89 9.02 -3.44 9.34
C ASP A 89 8.38 -2.68 8.18
N PHE A 90 7.86 -3.42 7.21
CA PHE A 90 7.37 -2.89 5.95
C PHE A 90 5.96 -3.39 5.65
N LEU A 91 5.06 -2.46 5.32
CA LEU A 91 3.72 -2.73 4.84
C LEU A 91 3.58 -2.18 3.42
N GLY A 92 3.17 -3.01 2.47
CA GLY A 92 2.87 -2.60 1.11
C GLY A 92 1.37 -2.62 0.82
N ILE A 93 0.84 -1.63 0.12
CA ILE A 93 -0.54 -1.65 -0.39
C ILE A 93 -0.52 -1.56 -1.92
N GLU A 94 -1.15 -2.53 -2.60
CA GLU A 94 -1.29 -2.54 -4.06
C GLU A 94 -2.64 -3.11 -4.47
N VAL A 95 -3.37 -2.41 -5.34
CA VAL A 95 -4.71 -2.84 -5.83
C VAL A 95 -4.65 -3.80 -7.02
N HIS A 96 -3.46 -3.96 -7.61
CA HIS A 96 -3.18 -4.83 -8.75
C HIS A 96 -2.59 -6.17 -8.29
N SER A 97 -3.43 -7.21 -8.26
CA SER A 97 -3.04 -8.55 -7.79
C SER A 97 -1.84 -9.18 -8.50
N PRO A 98 -1.58 -8.98 -9.82
CA PRO A 98 -0.33 -9.45 -10.43
C PRO A 98 0.93 -8.83 -9.80
N GLY A 99 0.86 -7.56 -9.38
CA GLY A 99 1.93 -6.86 -8.67
C GLY A 99 2.14 -7.44 -7.28
N VAL A 100 1.05 -7.69 -6.55
CA VAL A 100 1.08 -8.37 -5.24
C VAL A 100 1.73 -9.75 -5.35
N GLY A 101 1.33 -10.57 -6.33
CA GLY A 101 1.92 -11.89 -6.55
C GLY A 101 3.42 -11.84 -6.86
N ALA A 102 3.86 -10.87 -7.67
CA ALA A 102 5.28 -10.66 -7.96
C ALA A 102 6.07 -10.26 -6.70
N CYS A 103 5.52 -9.34 -5.90
CA CYS A 103 6.13 -8.90 -4.64
C CYS A 103 6.25 -10.07 -3.64
N LEU A 104 5.20 -10.87 -3.48
CA LEU A 104 5.20 -12.05 -2.61
C LEU A 104 6.26 -13.08 -3.03
N SER A 105 6.37 -13.37 -4.33
CA SER A 105 7.40 -14.29 -4.83
C SER A 105 8.79 -13.81 -4.47
N SER A 106 9.10 -12.54 -4.77
CA SER A 106 10.41 -11.96 -4.52
C SER A 106 10.72 -11.85 -3.02
N ALA A 107 9.73 -11.51 -2.19
CA ALA A 107 9.89 -11.46 -0.74
C ALA A 107 10.17 -12.84 -0.14
N HIS A 108 9.51 -13.88 -0.65
CA HIS A 108 9.73 -15.26 -0.23
C HIS A 108 11.12 -15.77 -0.68
N GLU A 109 11.53 -15.50 -1.92
CA GLU A 109 12.86 -15.84 -2.43
C GLU A 109 13.99 -15.21 -1.60
N GLU A 110 13.78 -14.00 -1.11
CA GLU A 110 14.71 -13.28 -0.24
C GLU A 110 14.57 -13.63 1.26
N GLY A 111 13.63 -14.50 1.62
CA GLY A 111 13.44 -14.98 3.00
C GLY A 111 12.99 -13.88 3.98
N LEU A 112 12.24 -12.89 3.50
CA LEU A 112 11.85 -11.73 4.31
C LEU A 112 10.77 -12.09 5.34
N SER A 113 11.00 -11.72 6.59
CA SER A 113 10.03 -11.88 7.70
C SER A 113 9.38 -10.56 8.12
N ASN A 114 10.00 -9.44 7.76
CA ASN A 114 9.65 -8.06 8.11
C ASN A 114 8.79 -7.35 7.05
N LEU A 115 8.17 -8.09 6.12
CA LEU A 115 7.34 -7.54 5.05
C LEU A 115 5.92 -8.14 5.10
N ARG A 116 4.92 -7.26 5.00
CA ARG A 116 3.50 -7.60 4.83
C ARG A 116 2.91 -6.84 3.65
N VAL A 117 1.91 -7.41 2.99
CA VAL A 117 1.26 -6.79 1.83
C VAL A 117 -0.27 -6.85 1.91
N MET A 118 -0.92 -5.83 1.37
CA MET A 118 -2.37 -5.71 1.27
C MET A 118 -2.79 -5.52 -0.18
N CYS A 119 -3.94 -6.09 -0.52
CA CYS A 119 -4.58 -5.95 -1.82
C CYS A 119 -5.91 -5.21 -1.66
N HIS A 120 -5.84 -3.91 -1.42
CA HIS A 120 -7.02 -3.07 -1.14
C HIS A 120 -6.77 -1.60 -1.48
N ASP A 121 -7.82 -0.80 -1.59
CA ASP A 121 -7.71 0.65 -1.73
C ASP A 121 -6.96 1.25 -0.55
N ALA A 122 -5.88 1.98 -0.86
CA ALA A 122 -4.99 2.53 0.15
C ALA A 122 -5.65 3.61 1.01
N VAL A 123 -6.63 4.36 0.49
CA VAL A 123 -7.34 5.38 1.26
C VAL A 123 -8.25 4.72 2.30
N GLU A 124 -8.96 3.66 1.93
CA GLU A 124 -9.76 2.85 2.87
C GLU A 124 -8.87 2.23 3.96
N VAL A 125 -7.73 1.64 3.58
CA VAL A 125 -6.78 1.07 4.55
C VAL A 125 -6.24 2.14 5.51
N LEU A 126 -5.82 3.30 5.00
CA LEU A 126 -5.37 4.41 5.84
C LEU A 126 -6.46 4.87 6.82
N HIS A 127 -7.71 4.95 6.40
CA HIS A 127 -8.80 5.38 7.28
C HIS A 127 -9.19 4.35 8.33
N LYS A 128 -9.22 3.07 7.96
CA LYS A 128 -9.82 2.01 8.79
C LYS A 128 -8.81 1.20 9.60
N MET A 129 -7.61 1.02 9.05
CA MET A 129 -6.67 0.03 9.56
C MET A 129 -5.36 0.63 10.06
N ILE A 130 -4.95 1.81 9.61
CA ILE A 130 -3.67 2.41 10.03
C ILE A 130 -3.91 3.34 11.24
N PRO A 131 -3.32 3.04 12.42
CA PRO A 131 -3.43 3.93 13.57
C PRO A 131 -2.74 5.28 13.32
N ASP A 132 -3.22 6.34 13.96
CA ASP A 132 -2.56 7.65 13.89
C ASP A 132 -1.18 7.62 14.56
N ASN A 133 -0.24 8.42 14.07
CA ASN A 133 1.14 8.56 14.58
C ASN A 133 1.96 7.25 14.64
N SER A 134 1.59 6.23 13.87
CA SER A 134 2.18 4.89 13.96
C SER A 134 3.30 4.63 12.94
N LEU A 135 3.31 5.36 11.83
CA LEU A 135 4.24 5.13 10.72
C LEU A 135 5.50 5.98 10.86
N ARG A 136 6.66 5.41 10.52
CA ARG A 136 7.92 6.15 10.34
C ARG A 136 7.97 6.86 9.02
N MET A 137 7.50 6.20 7.96
CA MET A 137 7.61 6.69 6.61
C MET A 137 6.44 6.20 5.77
N VAL A 138 5.97 7.07 4.88
CA VAL A 138 5.00 6.72 3.84
C VAL A 138 5.62 7.04 2.50
N GLN A 139 5.70 6.03 1.63
CA GLN A 139 6.28 6.13 0.30
C GLN A 139 5.19 6.03 -0.74
N LEU A 140 5.27 6.90 -1.74
CA LEU A 140 4.36 6.92 -2.87
C LEU A 140 5.18 7.21 -4.13
N PHE A 141 5.60 6.14 -4.79
CA PHE A 141 6.42 6.23 -6.00
C PHE A 141 5.55 6.15 -7.25
N PHE A 142 5.77 7.09 -8.17
CA PHE A 142 5.13 7.12 -9.50
C PHE A 142 3.59 6.97 -9.49
N PRO A 143 2.84 7.75 -8.69
CA PRO A 143 1.38 7.69 -8.73
C PRO A 143 0.87 8.07 -10.13
N ASP A 144 -0.29 7.52 -10.52
CA ASP A 144 -0.87 7.76 -11.83
C ASP A 144 -0.95 9.28 -12.14
N PRO A 145 -0.27 9.77 -13.19
CA PRO A 145 -0.08 11.21 -13.39
C PRO A 145 -1.34 11.92 -13.91
N TRP A 146 -2.29 11.17 -14.47
CA TRP A 146 -3.58 11.67 -14.97
C TRP A 146 -3.49 12.95 -15.82
N HIS A 147 -2.68 12.96 -16.88
CA HIS A 147 -2.34 14.13 -17.71
C HIS A 147 -3.50 14.96 -18.28
N LYS A 148 -4.73 14.44 -18.33
CA LYS A 148 -5.89 15.16 -18.90
C LYS A 148 -6.55 16.00 -17.81
N ALA A 149 -6.80 17.29 -18.05
CA ALA A 149 -7.40 18.21 -17.07
C ALA A 149 -8.69 17.67 -16.42
N ARG A 150 -9.55 17.01 -17.20
CA ARG A 150 -10.77 16.33 -16.69
C ARG A 150 -10.51 15.20 -15.69
N HIS A 151 -9.29 14.69 -15.59
CA HIS A 151 -8.88 13.62 -14.69
C HIS A 151 -8.12 14.14 -13.46
N ASN A 152 -8.01 15.46 -13.26
CA ASN A 152 -7.29 16.02 -12.12
C ASN A 152 -7.78 15.48 -10.77
N LYS A 153 -9.10 15.28 -10.62
CA LYS A 153 -9.71 14.71 -9.41
C LYS A 153 -9.34 13.24 -9.14
N ARG A 154 -8.64 12.58 -10.06
CA ARG A 154 -8.14 11.20 -9.90
C ARG A 154 -6.69 11.16 -9.43
N ARG A 155 -5.99 12.29 -9.33
CA ARG A 155 -4.65 12.28 -8.72
C ARG A 155 -4.81 11.94 -7.24
N ILE A 156 -4.08 10.95 -6.75
CA ILE A 156 -4.15 10.55 -5.34
C ILE A 156 -3.60 11.66 -4.43
N VAL A 157 -2.55 12.35 -4.89
CA VAL A 157 -1.95 13.48 -4.18
C VAL A 157 -2.87 14.68 -4.33
N GLN A 158 -3.72 14.86 -3.33
CA GLN A 158 -4.60 16.01 -3.08
C GLN A 158 -4.48 16.38 -1.60
N VAL A 159 -4.90 17.60 -1.24
CA VAL A 159 -4.83 18.08 0.15
C VAL A 159 -5.43 17.09 1.16
N PRO A 160 -6.65 16.52 0.95
CA PRO A 160 -7.23 15.58 1.91
C PRO A 160 -6.40 14.31 2.10
N PHE A 161 -5.78 13.81 1.03
CA PHE A 161 -4.91 12.63 1.11
C PHE A 161 -3.61 12.96 1.85
N ALA A 162 -3.01 14.12 1.58
CA ALA A 162 -1.79 14.53 2.26
C ALA A 162 -2.02 14.73 3.77
N GLU A 163 -3.15 15.33 4.16
CA GLU A 163 -3.54 15.46 5.58
C GLU A 163 -3.79 14.09 6.24
N LEU A 164 -4.45 13.17 5.52
CA LEU A 164 -4.63 11.80 6.00
C LEU A 164 -3.29 11.10 6.23
N VAL A 165 -2.36 11.18 5.26
CA VAL A 165 -1.02 10.58 5.41
C VAL A 165 -0.28 11.23 6.59
N LYS A 166 -0.38 12.55 6.73
CA LYS A 166 0.22 13.29 7.84
C LYS A 166 -0.28 12.80 9.20
N SER A 167 -1.58 12.52 9.35
CA SER A 167 -2.11 12.02 10.63
C SER A 167 -1.57 10.62 11.00
N LYS A 168 -1.11 9.84 10.02
CA LYS A 168 -0.55 8.49 10.25
C LYS A 168 0.94 8.49 10.58
N LEU A 169 1.66 9.55 10.23
CA LEU A 169 3.09 9.66 10.50
C LEU A 169 3.34 10.04 11.96
N GLN A 170 4.30 9.37 12.58
CA GLN A 170 4.84 9.81 13.87
C GLN A 170 5.49 11.20 13.75
N LEU A 171 5.62 11.92 14.85
CA LEU A 171 6.40 13.16 14.88
C LEU A 171 7.83 12.88 14.39
N GLY A 172 8.25 13.57 13.33
CA GLY A 172 9.53 13.34 12.65
C GLY A 172 9.50 12.27 11.55
N GLY A 173 8.32 11.73 11.20
CA GLY A 173 8.16 10.87 10.02
C GLY A 173 8.36 11.63 8.71
N HIS A 174 8.75 10.91 7.66
CA HIS A 174 9.10 11.51 6.36
C HIS A 174 8.32 10.89 5.19
N ILE A 175 8.03 11.68 4.16
CA ILE A 175 7.44 11.22 2.89
C ILE A 175 8.49 11.44 1.79
N PRO A 176 9.23 10.42 1.33
CA PRO A 176 10.08 10.56 0.17
C PRO A 176 9.21 10.57 -1.11
N TYR A 177 9.37 11.61 -1.92
CA TYR A 177 8.82 11.65 -3.28
C TYR A 177 9.96 11.39 -4.27
N GLY A 178 9.81 10.37 -5.13
CA GLY A 178 10.79 10.01 -6.16
C GLY A 178 10.31 10.38 -7.56
N ASP A 179 11.12 11.14 -8.30
CA ASP A 179 11.02 11.27 -9.75
C ASP A 179 11.83 10.17 -10.46
N ARG A 180 11.70 10.07 -11.79
CA ARG A 180 12.19 8.94 -12.63
C ARG A 180 13.72 8.75 -12.60
N LEU A 181 14.44 9.55 -11.81
CA LEU A 181 15.90 9.61 -11.71
C LEU A 181 16.43 9.28 -10.29
N GLY A 182 15.58 8.82 -9.36
CA GLY A 182 16.05 8.25 -8.08
C GLY A 182 16.68 9.26 -7.11
N THR A 183 16.36 10.55 -7.23
CA THR A 183 16.83 11.56 -6.27
C THR A 183 15.81 11.70 -5.15
N LEU A 184 16.16 11.23 -3.95
CA LEU A 184 15.40 11.48 -2.71
C LEU A 184 15.52 12.96 -2.35
N CYS A 185 14.43 13.71 -2.49
CA CYS A 185 14.34 15.09 -1.99
C CYS A 185 13.33 15.14 -0.83
N GLY A 186 13.79 15.42 0.39
CA GLY A 186 12.96 15.87 1.52
C GLY A 186 12.60 17.36 1.35
N THR A 187 11.60 17.95 1.99
CA THR A 187 11.09 17.89 3.37
C THR A 187 9.66 18.46 3.42
N TYR A 188 8.82 18.00 4.35
CA TYR A 188 7.89 18.84 5.13
C TYR A 188 7.58 18.13 6.45
N ALA A 189 7.91 18.79 7.57
CA ALA A 189 7.29 18.61 8.88
C ALA A 189 6.56 19.92 9.20
#